data_AF-A0A221WAM9-F1
#
_entry.id   AF-A0A221WAM9-F1
#
_cell.length_a   1.000
_cell.length_b   1.000
_cell.length_c   1.000
_cell.angle_alpha   90.00
_cell.angle_beta   90.00
_cell.angle_gamma   90.00
#
_symmetry.space_group_name_H-M   'P 1'
#
loop_
_entity.id
_entity.type
_entity.pdbx_description
1 polymer ?
#
loop_
_entity_poly.entity_id
_entity_poly.type
_entity_poly.pdbx_seq_one_letter_code
_entity_poly.pdbx_strand_id
1 'polypeptide(L)'
;MRARTARAELHDILDAGLICHLGLTTDSGPLVLPTCYGRDGDTLYLHGSTGAASLRTLAGGAPACVTVTHLDGIVYARSVFHHSANYRSAVIQGTAVPVLDDAGRRHALRVVTEQLAPGSWDGGARLPTEREMAATLVLAMDLGEASVKVRTGPPGDDEDDVAADEHWAGVLPLKQTWGSPEPCPLLPAGRPIPERVSGR
;
A
#
# COMPACT_ATOMS: atom_id res chain seq x y z
N MET A 1 6.87 -0.30 -23.28
CA MET A 1 6.39 0.80 -22.39
C MET A 1 6.05 0.21 -21.02
N ARG A 2 6.51 0.81 -19.92
CA ARG A 2 6.24 0.32 -18.53
C ARG A 2 4.92 0.82 -17.97
N ALA A 3 4.38 1.90 -18.54
CA ALA A 3 3.07 2.42 -18.16
C ALA A 3 1.97 1.40 -18.51
N ARG A 4 0.93 1.38 -17.69
CA ARG A 4 -0.25 0.52 -17.84
C ARG A 4 -1.50 1.38 -17.67
N THR A 5 -2.51 1.09 -18.47
CA THR A 5 -3.76 1.87 -18.53
C THR A 5 -4.96 1.06 -18.06
N ALA A 6 -4.81 -0.25 -17.90
CA ALA A 6 -5.89 -1.11 -17.42
C ALA A 6 -6.19 -0.83 -15.95
N ARG A 7 -7.45 -0.53 -15.63
CA ARG A 7 -7.91 -0.28 -14.24
C ARG A 7 -7.66 -1.49 -13.34
N ALA A 8 -7.81 -2.71 -13.87
CA ALA A 8 -7.55 -3.93 -13.13
C ALA A 8 -6.12 -4.00 -12.57
N GLU A 9 -5.11 -3.54 -13.32
CA GLU A 9 -3.72 -3.55 -12.83
C GLU A 9 -3.49 -2.56 -11.68
N LEU A 10 -4.21 -1.43 -11.66
CA LEU A 10 -4.21 -0.51 -10.51
C LEU A 10 -4.79 -1.21 -9.28
N HIS A 11 -5.94 -1.86 -9.44
CA HIS A 11 -6.62 -2.57 -8.36
C HIS A 11 -5.75 -3.71 -7.82
N ASP A 12 -5.15 -4.53 -8.68
CA ASP A 12 -4.27 -5.64 -8.26
C ASP A 12 -3.07 -5.14 -7.43
N ILE A 13 -2.48 -4.00 -7.80
CA ILE A 13 -1.37 -3.40 -7.04
C ILE A 13 -1.83 -2.90 -5.68
N LEU A 14 -2.99 -2.24 -5.64
CA LEU A 14 -3.57 -1.71 -4.40
C LEU A 14 -4.05 -2.85 -3.48
N ASP A 15 -4.59 -3.94 -4.02
CA ASP A 15 -5.08 -5.05 -3.22
C ASP A 15 -3.94 -5.89 -2.63
N ALA A 16 -2.81 -5.97 -3.33
CA ALA A 16 -1.61 -6.60 -2.81
C ALA A 16 -0.88 -5.75 -1.75
N GLY A 17 -1.14 -4.44 -1.68
CA GLY A 17 -0.47 -3.49 -0.79
C GLY A 17 -1.12 -3.37 0.58
N LEU A 18 -0.30 -3.21 1.61
CA LEU A 18 -0.75 -2.97 2.99
C LEU A 18 -0.41 -1.57 3.50
N ILE A 19 0.66 -0.98 2.94
CA ILE A 19 1.18 0.33 3.29
C ILE A 19 1.27 1.15 2.01
N CYS A 20 0.81 2.39 2.07
CA CYS A 20 1.08 3.41 1.08
C CYS A 20 1.97 4.52 1.64
N HIS A 21 2.60 5.27 0.74
CA HIS A 21 3.28 6.51 1.04
C HIS A 21 2.36 7.67 0.66
N LEU A 22 1.88 8.39 1.67
CA LEU A 22 0.99 9.53 1.54
C LEU A 22 1.81 10.82 1.47
N GLY A 23 1.94 11.37 0.27
CA GLY A 23 2.53 12.66 -0.03
C GLY A 23 1.53 13.79 0.08
N LEU A 24 1.95 14.92 0.66
CA LEU A 24 1.21 16.16 0.73
C LEU A 24 2.18 17.35 0.81
N THR A 25 1.68 18.55 0.56
CA THR A 25 2.43 19.79 0.79
C THR A 25 2.01 20.43 2.11
N THR A 26 2.99 20.87 2.88
CA THR A 26 2.79 21.64 4.12
C THR A 26 3.48 22.99 3.99
N ASP A 27 3.23 23.90 4.93
CA ASP A 27 3.92 25.20 4.99
C ASP A 27 5.45 25.04 5.12
N SER A 28 5.91 23.92 5.69
CA SER A 28 7.33 23.59 5.82
C SER A 28 7.94 22.88 4.61
N GLY A 29 7.13 22.58 3.59
CA GLY A 29 7.54 21.87 2.38
C GLY A 29 6.83 20.53 2.17
N PRO A 30 7.28 19.72 1.18
CA PRO A 30 6.70 18.43 0.89
C PRO A 30 6.93 17.45 2.04
N LEU A 31 5.90 16.68 2.37
CA LEU A 31 5.91 15.67 3.41
C LEU A 31 5.42 14.35 2.81
N VAL A 32 6.06 13.23 3.20
CA VAL A 32 5.63 11.89 2.81
C VAL A 32 5.56 11.02 4.07
N LEU A 33 4.40 10.45 4.33
CA LEU A 33 4.14 9.63 5.51
C LEU A 33 3.72 8.20 5.10
N PRO A 34 4.33 7.16 5.67
CA PRO A 34 3.83 5.81 5.51
C PRO A 34 2.54 5.64 6.32
N THR A 35 1.52 5.02 5.74
CA THR A 35 0.26 4.69 6.43
C THR A 35 -0.40 3.46 5.81
N CYS A 36 -1.24 2.77 6.59
CA CYS A 36 -2.15 1.77 6.04
C CYS A 36 -3.30 2.46 5.29
N TYR A 37 -3.86 1.74 4.32
CA TYR A 37 -5.04 2.14 3.56
C TYR A 37 -5.94 0.92 3.34
N GLY A 38 -7.10 1.14 2.74
CA GLY A 38 -7.92 0.09 2.16
C GLY A 38 -8.60 0.59 0.91
N ARG A 39 -8.90 -0.31 -0.02
CA ARG A 39 -9.60 0.02 -1.27
C ARG A 39 -10.96 -0.68 -1.30
N ASP A 40 -11.98 0.03 -1.74
CA ASP A 40 -13.26 -0.55 -2.12
C ASP A 40 -13.72 0.10 -3.43
N GLY A 41 -13.89 -0.72 -4.48
CA GLY A 41 -14.12 -0.24 -5.83
C GLY A 41 -13.07 0.79 -6.28
N ASP A 42 -13.54 1.96 -6.70
CA ASP A 42 -12.68 3.07 -7.14
C ASP A 42 -12.41 4.11 -6.04
N THR A 43 -12.54 3.72 -4.76
CA THR A 43 -12.23 4.58 -3.62
C THR A 43 -11.13 3.98 -2.75
N LEU A 44 -10.16 4.81 -2.39
CA LEU A 44 -9.11 4.51 -1.41
C LEU A 44 -9.42 5.24 -0.10
N TYR A 45 -9.43 4.50 1.00
CA TYR A 45 -9.67 5.02 2.34
C TYR A 45 -8.38 5.09 3.16
N LEU A 46 -8.23 6.21 3.86
CA LEU A 46 -7.15 6.48 4.82
C LEU A 46 -7.78 6.82 6.17
N HIS A 47 -7.06 6.57 7.26
CA HIS A 47 -7.53 6.98 8.58
C HIS A 47 -6.37 7.41 9.48
N GLY A 48 -6.71 8.09 10.56
CA GLY A 48 -5.79 8.37 11.66
C GLY A 48 -6.42 9.27 12.71
N SER A 49 -5.60 9.78 13.63
CA SER A 49 -6.07 10.66 14.69
C SER A 49 -6.68 11.95 14.12
N THR A 50 -7.79 12.42 14.69
CA THR A 50 -8.32 13.78 14.44
C THR A 50 -7.29 14.88 14.81
N GLY A 51 -6.33 14.54 15.68
CA GLY A 51 -5.19 15.36 16.07
C GLY A 51 -4.03 15.39 15.07
N ALA A 52 -4.02 14.56 14.03
CA ALA A 52 -2.94 14.53 13.05
C ALA A 52 -2.98 15.75 12.12
N ALA A 53 -1.95 16.59 12.17
CA ALA A 53 -1.87 17.80 11.35
C ALA A 53 -1.95 17.50 9.85
N SER A 54 -1.23 16.47 9.38
CA SER A 54 -1.24 16.05 7.97
C SER A 54 -2.64 15.65 7.49
N LEU A 55 -3.38 14.85 8.26
CA LEU A 55 -4.74 14.45 7.88
C LEU A 55 -5.72 15.62 7.95
N ARG A 56 -5.56 16.57 8.87
CA ARG A 56 -6.37 17.80 8.89
C ARG A 56 -6.11 18.68 7.67
N THR A 57 -4.85 18.82 7.27
CA THR A 57 -4.47 19.55 6.04
C THR A 57 -5.15 18.93 4.82
N LEU A 58 -5.12 17.59 4.70
CA LEU A 58 -5.81 16.88 3.62
C LEU A 58 -7.34 17.01 3.71
N ALA A 59 -7.93 16.88 4.91
CA ALA A 59 -9.36 17.10 5.12
C ALA A 59 -9.82 18.51 4.73
N GLY A 60 -8.91 19.50 4.82
CA GLY A 60 -9.11 20.87 4.36
C GLY A 60 -9.04 21.04 2.83
N GLY A 61 -8.83 19.96 2.07
CA GLY A 61 -8.82 19.97 0.61
C GLY A 61 -7.44 20.11 -0.02
N ALA A 62 -6.35 20.01 0.76
CA ALA A 62 -5.01 20.01 0.20
C ALA A 62 -4.80 18.82 -0.75
N PRO A 63 -4.06 19.01 -1.88
CA PRO A 63 -3.72 17.91 -2.77
C PRO A 63 -2.93 16.82 -2.05
N ALA A 64 -3.26 15.58 -2.37
CA ALA A 64 -2.59 14.37 -1.92
C ALA A 64 -1.99 13.60 -3.09
N CYS A 65 -0.94 12.85 -2.79
CA CYS A 65 -0.38 11.84 -3.67
C CYS A 65 -0.24 10.54 -2.88
N VAL A 66 -0.89 9.46 -3.28
CA VAL A 66 -0.77 8.15 -2.65
C VAL A 66 0.05 7.25 -3.55
N THR A 67 1.15 6.71 -3.02
CA THR A 67 2.03 5.79 -3.75
C THR A 67 2.09 4.42 -3.08
N VAL A 68 1.87 3.36 -3.85
CA VAL A 68 2.08 1.96 -3.44
C VAL A 68 3.09 1.33 -4.38
N THR A 69 4.10 0.66 -3.82
CA THR A 69 5.19 0.03 -4.60
C THR A 69 5.49 -1.35 -4.04
N HIS A 70 5.57 -2.32 -4.94
CA HIS A 70 6.01 -3.70 -4.69
C HIS A 70 7.31 -3.95 -5.43
N LEU A 71 8.36 -4.35 -4.69
CA LEU A 71 9.63 -4.77 -5.28
C LEU A 71 9.59 -6.28 -5.54
N ASP A 72 9.68 -6.68 -6.81
CA ASP A 72 9.53 -8.08 -7.22
C ASP A 72 10.90 -8.73 -7.54
N GLY A 73 11.98 -7.95 -7.66
CA GLY A 73 13.35 -8.49 -7.79
C GLY A 73 14.39 -7.49 -8.24
N ILE A 74 15.66 -7.82 -8.04
CA ILE A 74 16.80 -7.05 -8.55
C ILE A 74 17.20 -7.60 -9.92
N VAL A 75 17.48 -6.71 -10.87
CA VAL A 75 17.95 -7.08 -12.20
C VAL A 75 19.42 -6.71 -12.34
N TYR A 76 20.24 -7.74 -12.46
CA TYR A 76 21.66 -7.65 -12.71
C TYR A 76 21.89 -7.75 -14.22
N ALA A 77 22.50 -6.71 -14.76
CA ALA A 77 22.93 -6.63 -16.16
C ALA A 77 24.45 -6.86 -16.24
N ARG A 78 25.00 -7.03 -17.44
CA ARG A 78 26.45 -7.15 -17.64
C ARG A 78 27.16 -5.82 -17.41
N SER A 79 26.51 -4.71 -17.77
CA SER A 79 26.93 -3.36 -17.39
C SER A 79 26.15 -2.85 -16.17
N VAL A 80 26.86 -2.22 -15.23
CA VAL A 80 26.23 -1.57 -14.06
C VAL A 80 25.22 -0.49 -14.46
N PHE A 81 25.39 0.10 -15.64
CA PHE A 81 24.46 1.09 -16.18
C PHE A 81 23.06 0.51 -16.43
N HIS A 82 22.98 -0.77 -16.80
CA HIS A 82 21.72 -1.46 -17.09
C HIS A 82 21.12 -2.19 -15.88
N HIS A 83 21.76 -2.13 -14.71
CA HIS A 83 21.17 -2.65 -13.47
C HIS A 83 19.84 -1.97 -13.17
N SER A 84 18.89 -2.73 -12.65
CA SER A 84 17.55 -2.22 -12.37
C SER A 84 16.80 -3.09 -11.36
N ALA A 85 15.47 -2.93 -11.29
CA ALA A 85 14.59 -3.73 -10.47
C ALA A 85 13.31 -4.11 -11.22
N ASN A 86 12.79 -5.31 -10.99
CA ASN A 86 11.42 -5.64 -11.33
C ASN A 86 10.52 -5.16 -10.20
N TYR A 87 9.46 -4.44 -10.54
CA TYR A 87 8.55 -3.82 -9.57
C TYR A 87 7.21 -3.49 -10.21
N ARG A 88 6.21 -3.29 -9.36
CA ARG A 88 4.90 -2.75 -9.72
C ARG A 88 4.58 -1.58 -8.80
N SER A 89 4.09 -0.48 -9.35
CA SER A 89 3.72 0.69 -8.56
C SER A 89 2.46 1.36 -9.07
N ALA A 90 1.67 1.89 -8.14
CA ALA A 90 0.53 2.76 -8.39
C ALA A 90 0.79 4.12 -7.74
N VAL A 91 0.53 5.20 -8.49
CA VAL A 91 0.57 6.58 -7.98
C VAL A 91 -0.78 7.20 -8.28
N ILE A 92 -1.48 7.64 -7.22
CA ILE A 92 -2.80 8.24 -7.27
C ILE A 92 -2.66 9.70 -6.84
N GLN A 93 -3.17 10.63 -7.63
CA GLN A 93 -3.12 12.06 -7.36
C GLN A 93 -4.55 12.60 -7.24
N GLY A 94 -4.77 13.58 -6.38
CA GLY A 94 -6.10 14.17 -6.21
C GLY A 94 -6.30 14.76 -4.84
N THR A 95 -7.55 15.00 -4.48
CA THR A 95 -7.93 15.55 -3.17
C THR A 95 -8.67 14.51 -2.37
N ALA A 96 -8.18 14.20 -1.18
CA ALA A 96 -8.89 13.33 -0.25
C ALA A 96 -9.98 14.11 0.48
N VAL A 97 -11.18 13.56 0.58
CA VAL A 97 -12.34 14.20 1.21
C VAL A 97 -12.68 13.51 2.54
N PRO A 98 -13.08 14.25 3.58
CA PRO A 98 -13.47 13.64 4.85
C PRO A 98 -14.79 12.87 4.70
N VAL A 99 -14.83 11.67 5.28
CA VAL A 99 -16.08 10.90 5.43
C VAL A 99 -16.77 11.33 6.72
N LEU A 100 -17.98 11.88 6.61
CA LEU A 100 -18.63 12.59 7.72
C LEU A 100 -19.72 11.78 8.42
N ASP A 101 -20.46 10.96 7.69
CA ASP A 101 -21.54 10.15 8.26
C ASP A 101 -20.99 8.90 8.98
N ASP A 102 -21.69 8.45 10.02
CA ASP A 102 -21.23 7.33 10.85
C ASP A 102 -21.13 6.01 10.07
N ALA A 103 -22.10 5.75 9.19
CA ALA A 103 -22.13 4.52 8.39
C ALA A 103 -20.94 4.45 7.42
N GLY A 104 -20.66 5.53 6.70
CA GLY A 104 -19.53 5.66 5.80
C GLY A 104 -18.19 5.56 6.52
N ARG A 105 -18.07 6.16 7.71
CA ARG A 105 -16.85 6.06 8.53
C ARG A 105 -16.60 4.62 9.02
N ARG A 106 -17.64 3.91 9.46
CA ARG A 106 -17.53 2.49 9.83
C ARG A 106 -17.19 1.62 8.64
N HIS A 107 -17.79 1.87 7.47
CA HIS A 107 -17.47 1.18 6.23
C HIS A 107 -16.00 1.36 5.86
N ALA A 108 -15.51 2.60 5.81
CA ALA A 108 -14.14 2.90 5.49
C ALA A 108 -13.15 2.25 6.48
N LEU A 109 -13.43 2.31 7.79
CA LEU A 109 -12.59 1.64 8.78
C LEU A 109 -12.63 0.11 8.66
N ARG A 110 -13.77 -0.48 8.29
CA ARG A 110 -13.85 -1.89 7.92
C ARG A 110 -12.94 -2.17 6.73
N VAL A 111 -13.04 -1.39 5.65
CA VAL A 111 -12.21 -1.58 4.44
C VAL A 111 -10.71 -1.51 4.76
N VAL A 112 -10.25 -0.53 5.54
CA VAL A 112 -8.84 -0.46 5.97
C VAL A 112 -8.45 -1.65 6.85
N THR A 113 -9.34 -2.04 7.79
CA THR A 113 -9.08 -3.17 8.68
C THR A 113 -8.97 -4.48 7.91
N GLU A 114 -9.86 -4.71 6.96
CA GLU A 114 -9.91 -5.95 6.17
C GLU A 114 -8.79 -6.01 5.13
N GLN A 115 -8.35 -4.88 4.57
CA GLN A 115 -7.12 -4.82 3.77
C GLN A 115 -5.91 -5.30 4.59
N LEU A 116 -5.78 -4.81 5.82
CA LEU A 116 -4.63 -5.12 6.68
C LEU A 116 -4.72 -6.52 7.32
N ALA A 117 -5.88 -6.90 7.81
CA ALA A 117 -6.11 -8.08 8.64
C ALA A 117 -7.51 -8.68 8.37
N PRO A 118 -7.68 -9.42 7.27
CA PRO A 118 -8.95 -10.03 6.88
C PRO A 118 -9.61 -10.85 7.99
N GLY A 119 -10.93 -10.74 8.10
CA GLY A 119 -11.78 -11.38 9.10
C GLY A 119 -11.71 -10.75 10.49
N SER A 120 -11.06 -9.60 10.65
CA SER A 120 -10.93 -8.95 11.96
C SER A 120 -12.20 -8.16 12.34
N TRP A 121 -12.83 -7.51 11.37
CA TRP A 121 -14.05 -6.75 11.59
C TRP A 121 -15.25 -7.66 11.91
N ASP A 122 -15.32 -8.81 11.24
CA ASP A 122 -16.43 -9.77 11.35
C ASP A 122 -16.19 -10.79 12.48
N GLY A 123 -15.82 -10.30 13.67
CA GLY A 123 -15.71 -11.10 14.90
C GLY A 123 -14.29 -11.57 15.25
N GLY A 124 -13.28 -11.23 14.45
CA GLY A 124 -11.88 -11.48 14.80
C GLY A 124 -11.34 -10.56 15.91
N ALA A 125 -11.93 -9.37 16.07
CA ALA A 125 -11.66 -8.41 17.13
C ALA A 125 -12.95 -7.66 17.53
N ARG A 126 -12.92 -6.98 18.69
CA ARG A 126 -14.03 -6.10 19.12
C ARG A 126 -14.12 -4.89 18.17
N LEU A 127 -15.32 -4.56 17.73
CA LEU A 127 -15.58 -3.35 16.93
C LEU A 127 -15.25 -2.05 17.69
N PRO A 128 -14.91 -0.95 16.98
CA PRO A 128 -14.64 0.34 17.61
C PRO A 128 -15.82 0.85 18.46
N THR A 129 -15.51 1.40 19.63
CA THR A 129 -16.44 2.17 20.47
C THR A 129 -16.70 3.55 19.87
N GLU A 130 -17.77 4.21 20.31
CA GLU A 130 -18.06 5.60 19.94
C GLU A 130 -16.91 6.56 20.25
N ARG A 131 -16.18 6.34 21.35
CA ARG A 131 -15.02 7.16 21.70
C ARG A 131 -13.86 6.96 20.72
N GLU A 132 -13.57 5.72 20.34
CA GLU A 132 -12.54 5.38 19.35
C GLU A 132 -12.92 5.94 17.98
N MET A 133 -14.20 5.84 17.60
CA MET A 133 -14.74 6.49 16.41
C MET A 133 -14.55 8.00 16.48
N ALA A 134 -14.96 8.69 17.55
CA ALA A 134 -14.82 10.15 17.68
C ALA A 134 -13.37 10.66 17.60
N ALA A 135 -12.38 9.84 17.98
CA ALA A 135 -10.96 10.17 17.91
C ALA A 135 -10.34 9.94 16.51
N THR A 136 -11.10 9.38 15.57
CA THR A 136 -10.59 8.91 14.27
C THR A 136 -11.14 9.73 13.10
N LEU A 137 -10.26 10.38 12.36
CA LEU A 137 -10.55 10.98 11.07
C LEU A 137 -10.39 9.93 9.97
N VAL A 138 -11.33 9.95 9.02
CA VAL A 138 -11.33 9.07 7.84
C VAL A 138 -11.38 9.94 6.60
N LEU A 139 -10.53 9.64 5.63
CA LEU A 139 -10.50 10.30 4.33
C LEU A 139 -10.78 9.28 3.23
N ALA A 140 -11.50 9.71 2.20
CA ALA A 140 -11.73 8.97 0.97
C ALA A 140 -11.06 9.69 -0.20
N MET A 141 -10.42 8.95 -1.09
CA MET A 141 -9.76 9.47 -2.28
C MET A 141 -10.22 8.67 -3.50
N ASP A 142 -10.66 9.37 -4.54
CA ASP A 142 -11.05 8.78 -5.81
C ASP A 142 -9.82 8.27 -6.60
N LEU A 143 -9.98 7.16 -7.32
CA LEU A 143 -8.93 6.55 -8.14
C LEU A 143 -8.91 7.04 -9.60
N GLY A 144 -9.65 8.10 -9.93
CA GLY A 144 -9.80 8.64 -11.28
C GLY A 144 -8.48 9.08 -11.91
N GLU A 145 -7.64 9.77 -11.15
CA GLU A 145 -6.32 10.22 -11.58
C GLU A 145 -5.21 9.33 -10.98
N ALA A 146 -4.86 8.28 -11.74
CA ALA A 146 -3.87 7.30 -11.33
C ALA A 146 -2.93 6.91 -12.46
N SER A 147 -1.68 6.60 -12.11
CA SER A 147 -0.68 6.03 -13.02
C SER A 147 -0.12 4.72 -12.48
N VAL A 148 0.01 3.74 -13.36
CA VAL A 148 0.56 2.42 -13.05
C VAL A 148 1.84 2.21 -13.83
N LYS A 149 2.87 1.71 -13.15
CA LYS A 149 4.15 1.36 -13.77
C LYS A 149 4.58 -0.04 -13.34
N VAL A 150 4.82 -0.89 -14.33
CA VAL A 150 5.25 -2.28 -14.12
C VAL A 150 6.52 -2.56 -14.91
N ARG A 151 7.52 -3.12 -14.25
CA ARG A 151 8.72 -3.69 -14.87
C ARG A 151 8.86 -5.15 -14.46
N THR A 152 8.96 -6.02 -15.46
CA THR A 152 9.27 -7.43 -15.33
C THR A 152 10.31 -7.82 -16.37
N GLY A 153 10.93 -9.00 -16.20
CA GLY A 153 11.81 -9.59 -17.20
C GLY A 153 13.32 -9.40 -16.92
N PRO A 154 14.15 -9.88 -17.87
CA PRO A 154 15.61 -9.89 -17.77
C PRO A 154 16.25 -8.48 -17.90
N PRO A 155 17.57 -8.36 -17.71
CA PRO A 155 18.32 -7.18 -18.14
C PRO A 155 18.20 -6.94 -19.66
N GLY A 156 18.39 -5.69 -20.07
CA GLY A 156 18.53 -5.32 -21.48
C GLY A 156 19.97 -4.84 -21.71
N ASP A 157 20.87 -5.79 -21.93
CA ASP A 157 22.29 -5.55 -22.20
C ASP A 157 22.50 -5.11 -23.66
N ASP A 158 23.56 -4.35 -23.92
CA ASP A 158 24.03 -4.04 -25.27
C ASP A 158 24.66 -5.28 -25.93
N GLU A 159 24.64 -5.34 -27.27
CA GLU A 159 25.14 -6.51 -28.02
C GLU A 159 26.64 -6.80 -27.75
N ASP A 160 27.45 -5.75 -27.60
CA ASP A 160 28.89 -5.88 -27.30
C ASP A 160 29.12 -6.53 -25.93
N ASP A 161 28.34 -6.14 -24.91
CA ASP A 161 28.42 -6.72 -23.56
C ASP A 161 28.00 -8.20 -23.58
N VAL A 162 27.00 -8.55 -24.38
CA VAL A 162 26.56 -9.95 -24.56
C VAL A 162 27.64 -10.77 -25.28
N ALA A 163 28.25 -10.21 -26.33
CA ALA A 163 29.27 -10.89 -27.12
C ALA A 163 30.58 -11.11 -26.35
N ALA A 164 30.92 -10.20 -25.43
CA ALA A 164 32.11 -10.31 -24.58
C ALA A 164 32.01 -11.49 -23.59
N ASP A 165 30.80 -11.83 -23.12
CA ASP A 165 30.51 -12.96 -22.21
C ASP A 165 31.38 -12.97 -20.93
N GLU A 166 31.73 -11.80 -20.40
CA GLU A 166 32.63 -11.68 -19.23
C GLU A 166 31.89 -11.68 -17.89
N HIS A 167 30.59 -11.36 -17.89
CA HIS A 167 29.82 -11.07 -16.68
C HIS A 167 28.50 -11.83 -16.66
N TRP A 168 28.13 -12.30 -15.46
CA TRP A 168 26.82 -12.91 -15.23
C TRP A 168 25.71 -11.85 -15.28
N ALA A 169 24.56 -12.23 -15.83
CA ALA A 169 23.39 -11.37 -15.93
C ALA A 169 22.12 -12.18 -15.64
N GLY A 170 21.14 -11.56 -14.98
CA GLY A 170 19.92 -12.24 -14.57
C GLY A 170 19.05 -11.42 -13.64
N VAL A 171 18.06 -12.10 -13.06
CA VAL A 171 17.15 -11.53 -12.06
C VAL A 171 17.31 -12.29 -10.77
N LEU A 172 17.47 -11.57 -9.65
CA LEU A 172 17.33 -12.09 -8.29
C LEU A 172 15.91 -11.76 -7.81
N PRO A 173 14.96 -12.72 -7.83
CA PRO A 173 13.59 -12.45 -7.44
C PRO A 173 13.48 -12.14 -5.95
N LEU A 174 12.65 -11.15 -5.60
CA LEU A 174 12.27 -10.88 -4.22
C LEU A 174 10.84 -11.40 -4.01
N LYS A 175 10.65 -12.24 -3.01
CA LYS A 175 9.35 -12.77 -2.62
C LYS A 175 9.07 -12.37 -1.18
N GLN A 176 7.91 -11.76 -0.94
CA GLN A 176 7.41 -11.51 0.41
C GLN A 176 6.49 -12.66 0.83
N THR A 177 6.73 -13.20 2.01
CA THR A 177 5.94 -14.28 2.60
C THR A 177 5.68 -13.97 4.06
N TRP A 178 4.54 -14.42 4.59
CA TRP A 178 4.26 -14.30 6.01
C TRP A 178 5.15 -15.23 6.82
N GLY A 179 5.58 -14.76 7.99
CA GLY A 179 6.27 -15.57 8.99
C GLY A 179 5.30 -16.35 9.86
N SER A 180 5.85 -17.15 10.78
CA SER A 180 5.05 -17.79 11.83
C SER A 180 4.43 -16.73 12.76
N PRO A 181 3.14 -16.80 13.12
CA PRO A 181 2.54 -15.84 14.03
C PRO A 181 3.17 -15.88 15.42
N GLU A 182 3.50 -14.70 15.95
CA GLU A 182 4.10 -14.53 17.28
C GLU A 182 3.02 -14.06 18.27
N PRO A 183 2.60 -14.89 19.25
CA PRO A 183 1.57 -14.51 20.21
C PRO A 183 2.00 -13.35 21.12
N CYS A 184 1.06 -12.48 21.46
CA CYS A 184 1.25 -11.43 22.45
C CYS A 184 1.66 -12.03 23.82
N PRO A 185 2.67 -11.49 24.53
CA PRO A 185 3.06 -11.99 25.85
C PRO A 185 1.96 -11.93 26.93
N LEU A 186 0.95 -11.08 26.75
CA LEU A 186 -0.22 -10.97 27.63
C LEU A 186 -1.33 -11.97 27.29
N LEU A 187 -1.19 -12.73 26.20
CA LEU A 187 -2.16 -13.73 25.80
C LEU A 187 -2.10 -14.90 26.80
N PRO A 188 -3.24 -15.32 27.39
CA PRO A 188 -3.26 -16.51 28.23
C PRO A 188 -2.69 -17.73 27.51
N ALA A 189 -1.91 -18.53 28.22
CA ALA A 189 -1.29 -19.73 27.67
C ALA A 189 -2.33 -20.68 27.04
N GLY A 190 -1.95 -21.32 25.94
CA GLY A 190 -2.80 -22.30 25.25
C GLY A 190 -3.91 -21.72 24.38
N ARG A 191 -3.99 -20.39 24.21
CA ARG A 191 -4.92 -19.79 23.24
C ARG A 191 -4.45 -20.10 21.80
N PRO A 192 -5.28 -20.75 20.97
CA PRO A 192 -4.88 -21.12 19.62
C PRO A 192 -4.75 -19.89 18.71
N ILE A 193 -3.87 -19.99 17.72
CA ILE A 193 -3.80 -19.03 16.61
C ILE A 193 -5.07 -19.20 15.77
N PRO A 194 -5.84 -18.12 15.51
CA PRO A 194 -7.02 -18.20 14.67
C PRO A 194 -6.68 -18.59 13.22
N GLU A 195 -7.55 -19.35 12.57
CA GLU A 195 -7.36 -19.81 11.19
C GLU A 195 -7.11 -18.67 10.20
N ARG A 196 -7.83 -17.54 10.35
CA ARG A 196 -7.64 -16.33 9.53
C ARG A 196 -6.23 -15.73 9.60
N VAL A 197 -5.45 -16.08 10.64
CA VAL A 197 -4.07 -15.64 10.82
C VAL A 197 -3.09 -16.72 10.34
N SER A 198 -3.35 -17.99 10.65
CA SER A 198 -2.44 -19.09 10.26
C SER A 198 -2.56 -19.50 8.79
N GLY A 199 -3.68 -19.20 8.13
CA GLY A 199 -3.92 -19.52 6.71
C GLY A 199 -3.45 -18.45 5.73
N ARG A 200 -2.70 -17.45 6.20
CA ARG A 200 -2.28 -16.29 5.41
C ARG A 200 -0.99 -16.53 4.63
#